data_AF-A0A6A5EN54-F1
#
_entry.id   AF-A0A6A5EN54-F1
#
_cell.length_a   1.000
_cell.length_b   1.000
_cell.length_c   1.000
_cell.angle_alpha   90.00
_cell.angle_beta   90.00
_cell.angle_gamma   90.00
#
_symmetry.space_group_name_H-M   'P 1'
#
loop_
_entity.id
_entity.type
_entity.pdbx_description
1 polymer ?
#
loop_
_entity_poly.entity_id
_entity_poly.type
_entity_poly.pdbx_seq_one_letter_code
_entity_poly.pdbx_strand_id
1 'polypeptide(L)'
;MTTAPKTTSSTTGASSTAAPITLALEPVYSLSLDLGGEPFSNALTDPSSREYINLEERVINTCSAIYKKEFGNKFGHCNVKKFSALPPTRATGTEAAIEVVFNRTTPIADLPQNNVIAEVLVKAVTNPNNTFNVSINPASIKVLAFKNRAAMIKGQLEPIFLRTFPSSFKTLEVVSFRSGSVINTIDLNFVSPFAPNNTQIASTLINAASSVSGFDIEGSSINVNGILSSGVSQKMSLVTASCLVLLSWLLSSQQ
;
A
#
# COMPACT_ATOMS: atom_id res chain seq x y z
N MET A 1 48.19 34.66 -44.97
CA MET A 1 47.79 33.43 -44.27
C MET A 1 47.71 33.78 -42.79
N THR A 2 46.50 33.93 -42.24
CA THR A 2 46.28 34.36 -40.85
C THR A 2 45.28 33.39 -40.22
N THR A 3 45.74 32.63 -39.23
CA THR A 3 45.01 31.57 -38.53
C THR A 3 44.17 32.13 -37.38
N ALA A 4 42.97 31.55 -37.19
CA ALA A 4 41.98 31.92 -36.19
C ALA A 4 42.30 31.38 -34.77
N PRO A 5 41.78 31.99 -33.68
CA PRO A 5 41.84 31.42 -32.35
C PRO A 5 40.67 30.44 -32.08
N LYS A 6 40.98 29.37 -31.35
CA LYS A 6 40.10 28.28 -30.92
C LYS A 6 39.49 28.61 -29.55
N THR A 7 38.16 28.70 -29.47
CA THR A 7 37.42 28.92 -28.21
C THR A 7 37.21 27.60 -27.47
N THR A 8 37.61 27.55 -26.20
CA THR A 8 37.42 26.45 -25.26
C THR A 8 36.03 26.52 -24.62
N SER A 9 35.23 25.46 -24.73
CA SER A 9 33.95 25.33 -24.03
C SER A 9 34.18 24.84 -22.60
N SER A 10 33.73 25.59 -21.60
CA SER A 10 33.68 25.17 -20.19
C SER A 10 32.32 24.51 -19.88
N THR A 11 32.32 23.19 -19.69
CA THR A 11 31.17 22.42 -19.24
C THR A 11 30.95 22.64 -17.74
N THR A 12 29.85 23.30 -17.37
CA THR A 12 29.40 23.38 -15.98
C THR A 12 28.55 22.14 -15.68
N GLY A 13 29.08 21.21 -14.89
CA GLY A 13 28.37 20.01 -14.46
C GLY A 13 27.29 20.36 -13.43
N ALA A 14 26.03 20.07 -13.75
CA ALA A 14 24.92 20.17 -12.81
C ALA A 14 25.05 19.05 -11.75
N SER A 15 25.17 19.45 -10.48
CA SER A 15 25.11 18.52 -9.35
C SER A 15 23.68 17.99 -9.22
N SER A 16 23.49 16.70 -9.49
CA SER A 16 22.23 16.00 -9.31
C SER A 16 22.00 15.76 -7.83
N THR A 17 21.06 16.51 -7.25
CA THR A 17 20.56 16.24 -5.89
C THR A 17 19.64 15.01 -5.97
N ALA A 18 20.10 13.88 -5.44
CA ALA A 18 19.30 12.67 -5.34
C ALA A 18 18.08 12.92 -4.45
N ALA A 19 16.89 12.64 -4.98
CA ALA A 19 15.63 12.74 -4.23
C ALA A 19 15.64 11.75 -3.04
N PRO A 20 15.08 12.13 -1.88
CA PRO A 20 14.96 11.22 -0.75
C PRO A 20 14.08 10.02 -1.12
N ILE A 21 14.62 8.82 -0.95
CA ILE A 21 13.92 7.55 -1.18
C ILE A 21 12.86 7.41 -0.09
N THR A 22 11.61 7.77 -0.41
CA THR A 22 10.46 7.48 0.46
C THR A 22 10.20 5.98 0.40
N LEU A 23 10.34 5.28 1.53
CA LEU A 23 10.13 3.84 1.65
C LEU A 23 8.67 3.50 1.31
N ALA A 24 8.44 2.80 0.20
CA ALA A 24 7.14 2.24 -0.15
C ALA A 24 6.73 1.16 0.88
N LEU A 25 5.46 1.18 1.31
CA LEU A 25 4.90 0.15 2.19
C LEU A 25 5.03 -1.24 1.54
N GLU A 26 5.36 -2.26 2.33
CA GLU A 26 5.45 -3.64 1.85
C GLU A 26 4.05 -4.14 1.42
N PRO A 27 3.90 -4.82 0.27
CA PRO A 27 2.62 -5.38 -0.13
C PRO A 27 2.23 -6.58 0.75
N VAL A 28 1.05 -6.50 1.36
CA VAL A 28 0.57 -7.48 2.36
C VAL A 28 -0.77 -8.09 1.94
N TYR A 29 -0.87 -9.42 2.05
CA TYR A 29 -2.11 -10.18 1.92
C TYR A 29 -2.47 -10.82 3.25
N SER A 30 -3.63 -10.47 3.82
CA SER A 30 -4.14 -11.09 5.04
C SER A 30 -5.04 -12.29 4.73
N LEU A 31 -4.83 -13.40 5.43
CA LEU A 31 -5.65 -14.62 5.34
C LEU A 31 -6.14 -15.06 6.72
N SER A 32 -7.25 -15.79 6.74
CA SER A 32 -7.76 -16.54 7.90
C SER A 32 -7.74 -18.02 7.59
N LEU A 33 -7.27 -18.83 8.54
CA LEU A 33 -7.02 -20.26 8.37
C LEU A 33 -7.51 -21.02 9.62
N ASP A 34 -8.24 -22.12 9.45
CA ASP A 34 -8.47 -23.13 10.50
C ASP A 34 -7.30 -24.12 10.52
N LEU A 35 -6.64 -24.20 11.68
CA LEU A 35 -5.56 -25.13 11.94
C LEU A 35 -6.16 -26.43 12.52
N GLY A 36 -6.67 -27.28 11.62
CA GLY A 36 -7.59 -28.40 11.94
C GLY A 36 -7.07 -29.49 12.90
N GLY A 37 -5.86 -29.37 13.43
CA GLY A 37 -5.29 -30.25 14.47
C GLY A 37 -4.75 -29.52 15.71
N GLU A 38 -4.91 -28.20 15.80
CA GLU A 38 -4.28 -27.38 16.84
C GLU A 38 -5.29 -26.94 17.91
N PRO A 39 -5.20 -27.48 19.15
CA PRO A 39 -6.10 -27.10 20.23
C PRO A 39 -5.92 -25.64 20.64
N PHE A 40 -6.98 -24.84 20.60
CA PHE A 40 -6.93 -23.48 21.12
C PHE A 40 -6.79 -23.50 22.64
N SER A 41 -5.87 -22.68 23.14
CA SER A 41 -5.68 -22.39 24.55
C SER A 41 -5.51 -20.88 24.75
N ASN A 42 -5.78 -20.40 25.96
CA ASN A 42 -5.59 -18.97 26.28
C ASN A 42 -4.13 -18.51 26.14
N ALA A 43 -3.15 -19.41 26.23
CA ALA A 43 -1.75 -19.07 25.99
C ALA A 43 -1.54 -18.53 24.56
N LEU A 44 -2.32 -19.02 23.58
CA LEU A 44 -2.26 -18.54 22.19
C LEU A 44 -2.76 -17.10 21.99
N THR A 45 -3.25 -16.42 23.04
CA THR A 45 -3.52 -14.97 22.98
C THR A 45 -2.36 -14.12 23.50
N ASP A 46 -1.31 -14.74 24.05
CA ASP A 46 -0.11 -14.07 24.54
C ASP A 46 1.08 -14.40 23.63
N PRO A 47 1.57 -13.44 22.83
CA PRO A 47 2.72 -13.63 21.94
C PRO A 47 4.03 -14.03 22.63
N SER A 48 4.15 -13.82 23.95
CA SER A 48 5.32 -14.21 24.73
C SER A 48 5.24 -15.63 25.29
N SER A 49 4.08 -16.28 25.20
CA SER A 49 3.90 -17.65 25.65
C SER A 49 4.65 -18.65 24.76
N ARG A 50 5.05 -19.77 25.35
CA ARG A 50 5.74 -20.82 24.62
C ARG A 50 4.84 -21.48 23.56
N GLU A 51 3.55 -21.62 23.88
CA GLU A 51 2.54 -22.18 22.99
C GLU A 51 2.36 -21.31 21.74
N TYR A 52 2.29 -19.98 21.91
CA TYR A 52 2.19 -19.05 20.79
C TYR A 52 3.45 -19.12 19.92
N ILE A 53 4.64 -18.98 20.51
CA ILE A 53 5.91 -18.97 19.76
C ILE A 53 6.10 -20.25 18.95
N ASN A 54 5.84 -21.41 19.56
CA ASN A 54 5.98 -22.71 18.89
C ASN A 54 4.97 -22.86 17.74
N LEU A 55 3.71 -22.43 17.92
CA LEU A 55 2.72 -22.51 16.86
C LEU A 55 3.00 -21.51 15.74
N GLU A 56 3.38 -20.28 16.09
CA GLU A 56 3.77 -19.23 15.15
C GLU A 56 4.93 -19.67 14.26
N GLU A 57 5.99 -20.23 14.85
CA GLU A 57 7.14 -20.73 14.09
C GLU A 57 6.72 -21.79 13.08
N ARG A 58 5.88 -22.77 13.47
CA ARG A 58 5.40 -23.81 12.57
C ARG A 58 4.52 -23.27 11.44
N VAL A 59 3.63 -22.31 11.75
CA VAL A 59 2.77 -21.65 10.76
C VAL A 59 3.62 -20.81 9.78
N ILE A 60 4.56 -20.01 10.28
CA ILE A 60 5.46 -19.18 9.46
C ILE A 60 6.34 -20.07 8.58
N ASN A 61 6.92 -21.15 9.11
CA ASN A 61 7.74 -22.08 8.34
C ASN A 61 6.96 -22.76 7.22
N THR A 62 5.73 -23.21 7.51
CA THR A 62 4.83 -23.81 6.51
C THR A 62 4.48 -22.80 5.42
N CYS A 63 3.96 -21.63 5.80
CA CYS A 63 3.59 -20.55 4.88
C CYS A 63 4.77 -20.08 4.03
N SER A 64 5.93 -19.86 4.66
CA SER A 64 7.14 -19.40 3.98
C SER A 64 7.66 -20.42 2.98
N ALA A 65 7.67 -21.71 3.32
CA ALA A 65 8.06 -22.76 2.39
C ALA A 65 7.17 -22.79 1.13
N ILE A 66 5.85 -22.62 1.32
CA ILE A 66 4.86 -22.62 0.25
C ILE A 66 5.05 -21.40 -0.66
N TYR A 67 5.02 -20.20 -0.09
CA TYR A 67 5.05 -18.97 -0.89
C TYR A 67 6.45 -18.64 -1.43
N LYS A 68 7.52 -19.04 -0.74
CA LYS A 68 8.89 -18.95 -1.31
C LYS A 68 9.03 -19.85 -2.53
N LYS A 69 8.48 -21.07 -2.49
CA LYS A 69 8.51 -22.00 -3.62
C LYS A 69 7.75 -21.45 -4.82
N GLU A 70 6.58 -20.86 -4.60
CA GLU A 70 5.74 -20.34 -5.68
C GLU A 70 6.26 -19.01 -6.25
N PHE A 71 6.61 -18.05 -5.38
CA PHE A 71 6.88 -16.67 -5.79
C PHE A 71 8.37 -16.29 -5.77
N GLY A 72 9.25 -17.22 -5.35
CA GLY A 72 10.69 -17.05 -5.42
C GLY A 72 11.19 -15.80 -4.72
N ASN A 73 11.85 -14.91 -5.47
CA ASN A 73 12.44 -13.68 -4.93
C ASN A 73 11.43 -12.54 -4.75
N LYS A 74 10.17 -12.69 -5.22
CA LYS A 74 9.11 -11.71 -4.95
C LYS A 74 8.55 -11.86 -3.53
N PHE A 75 8.57 -13.08 -2.99
CA PHE A 75 8.18 -13.36 -1.61
C PHE A 75 9.19 -12.73 -0.62
N GLY A 76 8.66 -12.01 0.37
CA GLY A 76 9.42 -11.49 1.50
C GLY A 76 9.38 -12.48 2.66
N HIS A 77 8.25 -12.53 3.36
CA HIS A 77 8.07 -13.36 4.56
C HIS A 77 6.57 -13.59 4.86
N CYS A 78 6.26 -14.50 5.79
CA CYS A 78 4.93 -14.62 6.39
C CYS A 78 4.97 -14.15 7.85
N ASN A 79 3.87 -13.58 8.34
CA ASN A 79 3.67 -13.23 9.74
C ASN A 79 2.38 -13.86 10.27
N VAL A 80 2.34 -14.19 11.55
CA VAL A 80 1.09 -14.43 12.27
C VAL A 80 0.67 -13.14 12.95
N LYS A 81 -0.60 -12.76 12.83
CA LYS A 81 -1.16 -11.56 13.46
C LYS A 81 -1.85 -11.86 14.76
N LYS A 82 -2.47 -13.02 14.83
CA LYS A 82 -3.10 -13.55 16.03
C LYS A 82 -3.49 -15.01 15.80
N PHE A 83 -3.64 -15.71 16.92
CA PHE A 83 -4.46 -16.89 17.01
C PHE A 83 -5.76 -16.56 17.74
N SER A 84 -6.84 -17.24 17.37
CA SER A 84 -8.13 -17.12 18.06
C SER A 84 -8.88 -18.45 18.04
N ALA A 85 -9.86 -18.61 18.93
CA ALA A 85 -10.76 -19.76 18.89
C ALA A 85 -11.71 -19.69 17.67
N LEU A 86 -12.02 -20.83 17.05
CA LEU A 86 -13.03 -20.91 15.99
C LEU A 86 -14.46 -20.71 16.55
N PRO A 87 -15.35 -19.94 15.87
CA PRO A 87 -16.78 -19.85 16.23
C PRO A 87 -17.60 -21.09 15.79
N PRO A 88 -18.73 -21.47 16.45
CA PRO A 88 -19.31 -20.96 17.70
C PRO A 88 -19.04 -21.84 18.93
N THR A 89 -18.42 -23.01 18.76
CA THR A 89 -18.16 -23.95 19.83
C THR A 89 -16.87 -23.59 20.56
N ARG A 90 -16.94 -23.41 21.88
CA ARG A 90 -15.78 -23.24 22.77
C ARG A 90 -14.84 -24.47 22.83
N ALA A 91 -14.91 -25.38 21.87
CA ALA A 91 -14.10 -26.59 21.78
C ALA A 91 -12.99 -26.39 20.72
N THR A 92 -11.80 -26.13 21.26
CA THR A 92 -10.44 -26.48 20.78
C THR A 92 -9.99 -26.10 19.37
N GLY A 93 -10.77 -25.57 18.44
CA GLY A 93 -10.19 -25.20 17.13
C GLY A 93 -9.39 -23.90 17.17
N THR A 94 -8.17 -23.89 16.63
CA THR A 94 -7.37 -22.65 16.47
C THR A 94 -7.54 -22.07 15.07
N GLU A 95 -7.99 -20.81 15.00
CA GLU A 95 -7.90 -19.97 13.81
C GLU A 95 -6.61 -19.16 13.83
N ALA A 96 -5.88 -19.14 12.72
CA ALA A 96 -4.74 -18.25 12.51
C ALA A 96 -5.09 -17.14 11.52
N ALA A 97 -4.90 -15.89 11.93
CA ALA A 97 -4.85 -14.77 11.01
C ALA A 97 -3.39 -14.55 10.60
N ILE A 98 -3.08 -14.74 9.33
CA ILE A 98 -1.71 -14.59 8.81
C ILE A 98 -1.61 -13.45 7.81
N GLU A 99 -0.39 -12.98 7.59
CA GLU A 99 -0.03 -12.03 6.54
C GLU A 99 1.06 -12.66 5.66
N VAL A 100 0.88 -12.58 4.35
CA VAL A 100 1.88 -12.93 3.34
C VAL A 100 2.42 -11.63 2.78
N VAL A 101 3.71 -11.40 2.97
CA VAL A 101 4.37 -10.14 2.63
C VAL A 101 5.28 -10.34 1.43
N PHE A 102 5.11 -9.48 0.43
CA PHE A 102 5.98 -9.43 -0.74
C PHE A 102 7.05 -8.37 -0.56
N ASN A 103 8.17 -8.53 -1.28
CA ASN A 103 9.22 -7.53 -1.27
C ASN A 103 8.69 -6.20 -1.80
N ARG A 104 8.97 -5.10 -1.11
CA ARG A 104 8.61 -3.72 -1.49
C ARG A 104 9.06 -3.29 -2.88
N THR A 105 10.08 -3.96 -3.42
CA THR A 105 10.59 -3.73 -4.78
C THR A 105 9.82 -4.48 -5.85
N THR A 106 8.89 -5.37 -5.47
CA THR A 106 8.04 -6.11 -6.40
C THR A 106 7.05 -5.12 -7.04
N PRO A 107 7.07 -4.96 -8.37
CA PRO A 107 6.08 -4.11 -9.05
C PRO A 107 4.66 -4.58 -8.75
N ILE A 108 3.71 -3.65 -8.63
CA ILE A 108 2.32 -4.02 -8.32
C ILE A 108 1.68 -4.86 -9.43
N ALA A 109 2.06 -4.62 -10.69
CA ALA A 109 1.63 -5.45 -11.83
C ALA A 109 2.13 -6.91 -11.73
N ASP A 110 3.18 -7.14 -10.95
CA ASP A 110 3.79 -8.46 -10.70
C ASP A 110 3.26 -9.14 -9.44
N LEU A 111 2.42 -8.44 -8.66
CA LEU A 111 1.81 -8.99 -7.46
C LEU A 111 0.64 -9.90 -7.82
N PRO A 112 0.49 -11.04 -7.13
CA PRO A 112 -0.60 -11.97 -7.41
C PRO A 112 -1.97 -11.40 -7.01
N GLN A 113 -3.01 -11.88 -7.67
CA GLN A 113 -4.38 -11.59 -7.22
C GLN A 113 -4.71 -12.36 -5.93
N ASN A 114 -5.70 -11.87 -5.18
CA ASN A 114 -6.13 -12.50 -3.91
C ASN A 114 -6.49 -13.98 -4.08
N ASN A 115 -7.18 -14.37 -5.16
CA ASN A 115 -7.52 -15.76 -5.43
C ASN A 115 -6.26 -16.63 -5.61
N VAL A 116 -5.26 -16.15 -6.35
CA VAL A 116 -3.99 -16.87 -6.55
C VAL A 116 -3.30 -17.15 -5.22
N ILE A 117 -3.26 -16.18 -4.31
CA ILE A 117 -2.70 -16.35 -2.96
C ILE A 117 -3.39 -17.48 -2.18
N ALA A 118 -4.72 -17.56 -2.27
CA ALA A 118 -5.50 -18.63 -1.62
C ALA A 118 -5.29 -19.99 -2.31
N GLU A 119 -5.35 -20.03 -3.64
CA GLU A 119 -5.21 -21.26 -4.44
C GLU A 119 -3.84 -21.92 -4.25
N VAL A 120 -2.78 -21.13 -4.16
CA VAL A 120 -1.42 -21.62 -3.87
C VAL A 120 -1.37 -22.36 -2.53
N LEU A 121 -1.98 -21.78 -1.50
CA LEU A 121 -2.04 -22.40 -0.18
C LEU A 121 -2.89 -23.67 -0.20
N VAL A 122 -4.09 -23.62 -0.80
CA VAL A 122 -4.98 -24.77 -0.98
C VAL A 122 -4.26 -25.92 -1.68
N LYS A 123 -3.62 -25.66 -2.82
CA LYS A 123 -2.89 -26.66 -3.61
C LYS A 123 -1.75 -27.29 -2.81
N ALA A 124 -1.03 -26.49 -2.02
CA ALA A 124 0.07 -27.00 -1.21
C ALA A 124 -0.41 -27.90 -0.08
N VAL A 125 -1.44 -27.50 0.67
CA VAL A 125 -1.92 -28.25 1.85
C VAL A 125 -2.79 -29.46 1.48
N THR A 126 -3.38 -29.48 0.28
CA THR A 126 -4.11 -30.65 -0.26
C THR A 126 -3.20 -31.71 -0.88
N ASN A 127 -1.92 -31.40 -1.11
CA ASN A 127 -0.97 -32.38 -1.62
C ASN A 127 -0.74 -33.47 -0.56
N PRO A 128 -1.08 -34.75 -0.82
CA PRO A 128 -0.94 -35.83 0.17
C PRO A 128 0.52 -36.11 0.57
N ASN A 129 1.49 -35.65 -0.23
CA ASN A 129 2.92 -35.81 0.03
C ASN A 129 3.54 -34.59 0.72
N ASN A 130 2.74 -33.63 1.17
CA ASN A 130 3.28 -32.50 1.91
C ASN A 130 3.85 -32.97 3.26
N THR A 131 4.93 -32.33 3.70
CA THR A 131 5.61 -32.63 4.97
C THR A 131 5.45 -31.48 5.96
N PHE A 132 4.35 -30.72 5.86
CA PHE A 132 4.13 -29.56 6.71
C PHE A 132 3.83 -30.00 8.14
N ASN A 133 4.34 -29.24 9.10
CA ASN A 133 4.21 -29.51 10.53
C ASN A 133 2.99 -28.84 11.16
N VAL A 134 2.09 -28.29 10.34
CA VAL A 134 0.78 -27.74 10.71
C VAL A 134 -0.25 -28.27 9.73
N SER A 135 -1.37 -28.76 10.25
CA SER A 135 -2.53 -29.10 9.44
C SER A 135 -3.38 -27.86 9.23
N ILE A 136 -3.62 -27.49 7.98
CA ILE A 136 -4.49 -26.38 7.59
C ILE A 136 -5.69 -26.98 6.87
N ASN A 137 -6.90 -26.65 7.32
CA ASN A 137 -8.13 -27.07 6.65
C ASN A 137 -8.28 -26.30 5.33
N PRO A 138 -8.16 -26.93 4.16
CA PRO A 138 -8.15 -26.22 2.88
C PRO A 138 -9.47 -25.48 2.59
N ALA A 139 -10.60 -26.00 3.07
CA ALA A 139 -11.91 -25.37 2.89
C ALA A 139 -12.10 -24.10 3.75
N SER A 140 -11.25 -23.90 4.75
CA SER A 140 -11.31 -22.74 5.65
C SER A 140 -10.54 -21.52 5.14
N ILE A 141 -9.66 -21.70 4.15
CA ILE A 141 -8.73 -20.67 3.68
C ILE A 141 -9.54 -19.50 3.11
N LYS A 142 -9.49 -18.36 3.80
CA LYS A 142 -10.19 -17.13 3.41
C LYS A 142 -9.22 -15.98 3.28
N VAL A 143 -9.22 -15.32 2.14
CA VAL A 143 -8.49 -14.07 1.95
C VAL A 143 -9.34 -12.91 2.43
N LEU A 144 -8.77 -12.04 3.27
CA LEU A 144 -9.47 -10.88 3.81
C LEU A 144 -9.42 -9.73 2.78
N ALA A 145 -10.15 -9.90 1.68
CA ALA A 145 -10.07 -9.05 0.48
C ALA A 145 -10.23 -7.54 0.77
N PHE A 146 -11.11 -7.18 1.71
CA PHE A 146 -11.24 -5.79 2.17
C PHE A 146 -9.91 -5.25 2.72
N LYS A 147 -9.26 -5.97 3.64
CA LYS A 147 -7.99 -5.56 4.25
C LYS A 147 -6.89 -5.42 3.20
N ASN A 148 -6.83 -6.37 2.27
CA ASN A 148 -5.81 -6.35 1.22
C ASN A 148 -5.99 -5.14 0.30
N ARG A 149 -7.22 -4.84 -0.13
CA ARG A 149 -7.48 -3.68 -0.98
C ARG A 149 -7.26 -2.36 -0.24
N ALA A 150 -7.68 -2.30 1.03
CA ALA A 150 -7.44 -1.14 1.88
C ALA A 150 -5.93 -0.87 2.06
N ALA A 151 -5.14 -1.91 2.34
CA ALA A 151 -3.69 -1.81 2.46
C ALA A 151 -3.03 -1.36 1.14
N MET A 152 -3.48 -1.88 0.00
CA MET A 152 -2.96 -1.48 -1.31
C MET A 152 -3.21 0.00 -1.63
N ILE A 153 -4.43 0.49 -1.39
CA ILE A 153 -4.78 1.91 -1.61
C ILE A 153 -3.97 2.79 -0.65
N LYS A 154 -3.94 2.42 0.63
CA LYS A 154 -3.20 3.14 1.66
C LYS A 154 -1.70 3.22 1.35
N GLY A 155 -1.07 2.10 1.02
CA GLY A 155 0.36 2.03 0.73
C GLY A 155 0.80 2.88 -0.46
N GLN A 156 -0.10 3.17 -1.40
CA GLN A 156 0.18 4.02 -2.55
C GLN A 156 -0.17 5.50 -2.32
N LEU A 157 -1.28 5.79 -1.64
CA LEU A 157 -1.74 7.17 -1.45
C LEU A 157 -1.10 7.85 -0.25
N GLU A 158 -0.84 7.13 0.84
CA GLU A 158 -0.30 7.72 2.07
C GLU A 158 1.06 8.42 1.86
N PRO A 159 2.05 7.85 1.16
CA PRO A 159 3.30 8.55 0.85
C PRO A 159 3.09 9.81 -0.01
N ILE A 160 2.08 9.82 -0.88
CA ILE A 160 1.75 10.97 -1.73
C ILE A 160 1.18 12.11 -0.88
N PHE A 161 0.24 11.80 0.01
CA PHE A 161 -0.31 12.80 0.94
C PHE A 161 0.74 13.30 1.92
N LEU A 162 1.60 12.42 2.45
CA LEU A 162 2.71 12.81 3.31
C LEU A 162 3.69 13.75 2.60
N ARG A 163 4.01 13.50 1.33
CA ARG A 163 4.87 14.40 0.54
C ARG A 163 4.21 15.73 0.22
N THR A 164 2.91 15.72 -0.05
CA THR A 164 2.16 16.92 -0.44
C THR A 164 1.84 17.82 0.75
N PHE A 165 1.63 17.23 1.93
CA PHE A 165 1.24 17.91 3.17
C PHE A 165 2.12 17.47 4.36
N PRO A 166 3.44 17.67 4.32
CA PRO A 166 4.39 17.05 5.24
C PRO A 166 4.24 17.48 6.72
N SER A 167 3.73 18.68 6.96
CA SER A 167 3.55 19.24 8.31
C SER A 167 2.13 19.05 8.87
N SER A 168 1.18 18.60 8.06
CA SER A 168 -0.22 18.51 8.49
C SER A 168 -0.86 17.16 8.28
N PHE A 169 -0.42 16.33 7.34
CA PHE A 169 -1.00 15.00 7.15
C PHE A 169 -0.65 14.05 8.31
N LYS A 170 -1.64 13.28 8.78
CA LYS A 170 -1.47 12.27 9.82
C LYS A 170 -1.62 10.86 9.26
N THR A 171 -2.79 10.54 8.74
CA THR A 171 -3.13 9.18 8.31
C THR A 171 -4.14 9.18 7.18
N LEU A 172 -4.14 8.07 6.45
CA LEU A 172 -5.18 7.69 5.50
C LEU A 172 -5.81 6.38 5.95
N GLU A 173 -7.13 6.34 6.02
CA GLU A 173 -7.90 5.15 6.37
C GLU A 173 -8.96 4.85 5.33
N VAL A 174 -8.98 3.62 4.82
CA VAL A 174 -10.02 3.19 3.88
C VAL A 174 -11.19 2.65 4.68
N VAL A 175 -12.33 3.35 4.59
CA VAL A 175 -13.51 3.11 5.43
C VAL A 175 -14.41 2.06 4.81
N SER A 176 -14.68 2.17 3.51
CA SER A 176 -15.59 1.26 2.82
C SER A 176 -15.32 1.20 1.32
N PHE A 177 -15.83 0.13 0.71
CA PHE A 177 -15.88 -0.05 -0.74
C PHE A 177 -17.34 -0.17 -1.19
N ARG A 178 -17.69 0.40 -2.34
CA ARG A 178 -19.02 0.31 -2.94
C ARG A 178 -18.92 -0.10 -4.41
N SER A 179 -20.00 -0.66 -4.96
CA SER A 179 -20.11 -1.18 -6.33
C SER A 179 -18.89 -2.00 -6.77
N GLY A 180 -18.82 -3.27 -6.34
CA GLY A 180 -17.76 -4.19 -6.79
C GLY A 180 -16.34 -3.83 -6.37
N SER A 181 -16.16 -2.89 -5.43
CA SER A 181 -14.87 -2.30 -5.02
C SER A 181 -14.26 -1.27 -5.96
N VAL A 182 -15.09 -0.65 -6.80
CA VAL A 182 -14.69 0.45 -7.68
C VAL A 182 -14.67 1.78 -6.91
N ILE A 183 -15.69 2.04 -6.09
CA ILE A 183 -15.80 3.28 -5.31
C ILE A 183 -15.16 3.05 -3.94
N ASN A 184 -14.17 3.88 -3.60
CA ASN A 184 -13.45 3.81 -2.33
C ASN A 184 -13.83 5.02 -1.48
N THR A 185 -14.31 4.77 -0.25
CA THR A 185 -14.50 5.82 0.76
C THR A 185 -13.27 5.85 1.65
N ILE A 186 -12.61 7.01 1.74
CA ILE A 186 -11.34 7.19 2.42
C ILE A 186 -11.45 8.38 3.35
N ASP A 187 -11.03 8.20 4.60
CA ASP A 187 -10.85 9.27 5.57
C ASP A 187 -9.39 9.73 5.56
N LEU A 188 -9.20 11.05 5.46
CA LEU A 188 -7.89 11.70 5.49
C LEU A 188 -7.80 12.55 6.75
N ASN A 189 -6.84 12.24 7.61
CA ASN A 189 -6.71 12.91 8.89
C ASN A 189 -5.55 13.89 8.85
N PHE A 190 -5.80 15.12 9.30
CA PHE A 190 -4.80 16.18 9.35
C PHE A 190 -4.67 16.77 10.76
N VAL A 191 -3.54 17.39 11.04
CA VAL A 191 -3.32 18.22 12.23
C VAL A 191 -4.16 19.49 12.09
N SER A 192 -4.99 19.79 13.09
CA SER A 192 -5.73 21.05 13.18
C SER A 192 -4.80 22.20 13.59
N PRO A 193 -4.95 23.42 13.05
CA PRO A 193 -5.92 23.87 12.04
C PRO A 193 -5.43 23.71 10.59
N PHE A 194 -4.34 22.99 10.37
CA PHE A 194 -3.59 22.94 9.11
C PHE A 194 -4.14 21.97 8.06
N ALA A 195 -5.43 21.63 8.13
CA ALA A 195 -6.06 20.79 7.13
C ALA A 195 -6.11 21.53 5.77
N PRO A 196 -5.69 20.91 4.67
CA PRO A 196 -5.82 21.49 3.34
C PRO A 196 -7.29 21.60 2.94
N ASN A 197 -7.59 22.51 2.01
CA ASN A 197 -8.95 22.65 1.49
C ASN A 197 -9.30 21.49 0.52
N ASN A 198 -10.60 21.35 0.23
CA ASN A 198 -11.12 20.26 -0.61
C ASN A 198 -10.49 20.24 -2.01
N THR A 199 -10.19 21.40 -2.60
CA THR A 199 -9.55 21.51 -3.92
C THR A 199 -8.11 21.00 -3.90
N GLN A 200 -7.35 21.30 -2.84
CA GLN A 200 -5.98 20.78 -2.66
C GLN A 200 -5.98 19.26 -2.51
N ILE A 201 -6.92 18.71 -1.74
CA ILE A 201 -7.08 17.26 -1.58
C ILE A 201 -7.43 16.60 -2.92
N ALA A 202 -8.44 17.13 -3.63
CA ALA A 202 -8.85 16.60 -4.93
C ALA A 202 -7.71 16.67 -5.95
N SER A 203 -6.99 17.78 -6.01
CA SER A 203 -5.82 17.96 -6.90
C SER A 203 -4.71 16.97 -6.58
N THR A 204 -4.49 16.65 -5.30
CA THR A 204 -3.51 15.64 -4.87
C THR A 204 -3.86 14.26 -5.43
N LEU A 205 -5.12 13.87 -5.34
CA LEU A 205 -5.62 12.59 -5.89
C LEU A 205 -5.56 12.56 -7.43
N ILE A 206 -5.93 13.63 -8.12
CA ILE A 206 -5.82 13.73 -9.58
C ILE A 206 -4.36 13.57 -10.02
N ASN A 207 -3.44 14.26 -9.35
CA ASN A 207 -2.02 14.18 -9.67
C ASN A 207 -1.42 12.80 -9.33
N ALA A 208 -2.00 12.07 -8.37
CA ALA A 208 -1.64 10.70 -8.05
C ALA A 208 -2.11 9.69 -9.12
N ALA A 209 -3.11 10.02 -9.94
CA ALA A 209 -3.74 9.08 -10.87
C ALA A 209 -2.75 8.37 -11.81
N SER A 210 -1.71 9.07 -12.26
CA SER A 210 -0.67 8.49 -13.13
C SER A 210 0.41 7.70 -12.39
N SER A 211 0.42 7.76 -11.06
CA SER A 211 1.44 7.14 -10.20
C SER A 211 0.91 5.91 -9.45
N VAL A 212 -0.41 5.75 -9.35
CA VAL A 212 -1.02 4.57 -8.73
C VAL A 212 -1.13 3.42 -9.73
N SER A 213 -1.24 2.20 -9.22
CA SER A 213 -1.44 0.98 -9.99
C SER A 213 -2.29 -0.03 -9.23
N GLY A 214 -2.98 -0.91 -9.95
CA GLY A 214 -3.96 -1.85 -9.35
C GLY A 214 -5.32 -1.20 -9.01
N PHE A 215 -5.45 0.11 -9.22
CA PHE A 215 -6.71 0.84 -9.23
C PHE A 215 -6.54 2.13 -10.02
N ASP A 216 -7.62 2.58 -10.64
CA ASP A 216 -7.66 3.85 -11.35
C ASP A 216 -8.25 4.94 -10.44
N ILE A 217 -7.79 6.17 -10.63
CA ILE A 217 -8.39 7.36 -10.03
C ILE A 217 -9.02 8.17 -11.15
N GLU A 218 -10.35 8.12 -11.24
CA GLU A 218 -11.10 8.92 -12.19
C GLU A 218 -11.33 10.33 -11.60
N GLY A 219 -10.65 11.34 -12.15
CA GLY A 219 -10.63 12.69 -11.59
C GLY A 219 -12.01 13.35 -11.43
N SER A 220 -12.95 13.02 -12.32
CA SER A 220 -14.34 13.51 -12.31
C SER A 220 -15.22 12.86 -11.26
N SER A 221 -14.83 11.69 -10.71
CA SER A 221 -15.60 10.99 -9.67
C SER A 221 -15.14 11.29 -8.25
N ILE A 222 -14.06 12.07 -8.09
CA ILE A 222 -13.56 12.50 -6.78
C ILE A 222 -14.57 13.44 -6.12
N ASN A 223 -15.03 13.07 -4.92
CA ASN A 223 -15.86 13.89 -4.05
C ASN A 223 -15.15 14.05 -2.69
N VAL A 224 -14.89 15.29 -2.28
CA VAL A 224 -14.30 15.61 -0.97
C VAL A 224 -15.34 16.34 -0.14
N ASN A 225 -15.84 15.70 0.92
CA ASN A 225 -16.84 16.24 1.85
C ASN A 225 -18.08 16.84 1.15
N GLY A 226 -18.59 16.17 0.11
CA GLY A 226 -19.75 16.60 -0.67
C GLY A 226 -19.42 17.48 -1.88
N ILE A 227 -18.17 17.93 -2.02
CA ILE A 227 -17.74 18.78 -3.14
C ILE A 227 -17.13 17.91 -4.24
N LEU A 228 -17.78 17.88 -5.41
CA LEU A 228 -17.27 17.21 -6.60
C LEU A 228 -16.07 17.95 -7.19
N SER A 229 -15.08 17.17 -7.61
CA SER A 229 -13.93 17.63 -8.37
C SER A 229 -14.33 18.00 -9.81
N SER A 230 -13.71 19.03 -10.38
CA SER A 230 -13.87 19.38 -11.80
C SER A 230 -13.08 18.46 -12.74
N GLY A 231 -12.30 17.52 -12.21
CA GLY A 231 -11.49 16.58 -13.00
C GLY A 231 -10.28 17.19 -13.72
N VAL A 232 -10.05 18.50 -13.60
CA VAL A 232 -8.94 19.20 -14.24
C VAL A 232 -7.70 19.17 -13.33
N SER A 233 -6.59 18.59 -13.80
CA SER A 233 -5.28 18.78 -13.17
C SER A 233 -4.85 20.24 -13.37
N GLN A 234 -4.95 21.06 -12.32
CA GLN A 234 -4.33 22.37 -12.32
C GLN A 234 -2.83 22.20 -12.15
N LYS A 235 -2.11 21.98 -13.25
CA LYS A 235 -0.69 22.32 -13.31
C LYS A 235 -0.61 23.80 -12.98
N MET A 236 0.00 24.15 -11.85
CA MET A 236 0.23 25.54 -11.45
C MET A 236 1.00 26.20 -12.60
N SER A 237 0.28 26.93 -13.44
CA SER A 237 0.83 27.44 -14.68
C SER A 237 1.81 28.54 -14.32
N LEU A 238 3.05 28.45 -14.82
CA LEU A 238 4.05 29.51 -14.72
C LEU A 238 3.51 30.88 -15.22
N VAL A 239 2.42 30.85 -15.99
CA VAL A 239 1.73 32.01 -16.57
C VAL A 239 1.11 32.93 -15.51
N THR A 240 0.68 32.44 -14.35
CA THR A 240 0.21 33.33 -13.27
C THR A 240 1.35 34.11 -12.60
N ALA A 241 2.56 33.54 -12.55
CA ALA A 241 3.73 34.23 -12.02
C ALA A 241 4.24 35.31 -13.00
N SER A 242 4.22 35.03 -14.32
CA SER A 242 4.64 36.02 -15.32
C SER A 242 3.67 37.20 -15.43
N CYS A 243 2.35 37.01 -15.24
CA CYS A 243 1.40 38.13 -15.21
C CYS A 243 1.63 39.09 -14.04
N LEU A 244 1.99 38.59 -12.84
CA LEU A 244 2.25 39.45 -11.67
C LEU A 244 3.58 40.20 -11.78
N VAL A 245 4.60 39.59 -12.39
CA VAL A 245 5.89 40.26 -12.67
C VAL A 245 5.72 41.35 -13.75
N LEU A 246 4.96 41.06 -14.81
CA LEU A 246 4.68 42.06 -15.86
C LEU A 246 3.81 43.22 -15.34
N LEU A 247 2.81 42.96 -14.49
CA LEU A 247 2.04 44.02 -13.84
C LEU A 247 2.91 44.87 -12.91
N SER A 248 3.84 44.24 -12.17
CA SER A 248 4.78 44.97 -11.31
C SER A 248 5.73 45.87 -12.12
N TRP A 249 6.17 45.42 -13.30
CA TRP A 249 6.96 46.23 -14.22
C TRP A 249 6.16 47.36 -14.89
N LEU A 250 4.91 47.10 -15.29
CA LEU A 250 4.06 48.09 -15.93
C LEU A 250 3.67 49.25 -14.97
N LEU A 251 3.42 48.93 -13.70
CA LEU A 251 3.14 49.93 -12.68
C LEU A 251 4.38 50.76 -12.31
N SER A 252 5.58 50.17 -12.37
CA SER A 252 6.83 50.87 -12.05
C SER A 252 7.29 51.84 -13.14
N SER A 253 6.76 51.76 -14.36
CA SER A 253 7.07 52.69 -15.47
C SER A 253 6.11 53.89 -15.56
N GLN A 254 5.16 54.01 -14.62
CA GLN A 254 4.15 55.07 -14.55
C GLN A 254 4.35 56.01 -13.34
N GLN A 255 5.48 55.90 -12.64
CA GLN A 255 5.98 56.83 -11.62
C GLN A 255 7.27 57.50 -12.12
#